data_AF-A0A8T6LXH5-F1
#
_entry.id   AF-A0A8T6LXH5-F1
#
_cell.length_a   1.000
_cell.length_b   1.000
_cell.length_c   1.000
_cell.angle_alpha   90.00
_cell.angle_beta   90.00
_cell.angle_gamma   90.00
#
_symmetry.space_group_name_H-M   'P 1'
#
loop_
_entity.id
_entity.type
_entity.pdbx_description
1 polymer ?
#
loop_
_entity_poly.entity_id
_entity_poly.type
_entity_poly.pdbx_seq_one_letter_code
_entity_poly.pdbx_strand_id
1 'polypeptide(L)'
;MGDGGSRPLLNTFLHPSTVARIHQQVLPILILAMMMVSILPSTAHASTDEPVFATMHDVLLFDSSCLNSTSCIGERVEHLVEYYGADWCEPCELIEQEIDALNRTGTFVMQHHPSVVDASFLSASKMRFDNEHRLLFLPSLVIDGEGLLTGSSQGLELSNVLSERSTSYEGFSDVELSNGTLTWEASKGDRVSVWRIEAIEHTNRNRTHPTLATDMMQFDASNGSGNVSELLEGLNGSLVLILEQSGVYRLVSDSENPTGGFELNENQDTGVKIGTQGMSPGERASLWTALLVATLVPAIYMRWKLSKQVIHEEEEAFLAESIKG
;
A
#
# COMPACT_ATOMS: atom_id res chain seq x y z
N MET A 1 29.37 -49.71 -35.67
CA MET A 1 28.33 -50.47 -34.92
C MET A 1 27.87 -49.60 -33.76
N GLY A 2 26.57 -49.27 -33.74
CA GLY A 2 25.79 -48.68 -32.63
C GLY A 2 26.21 -47.28 -32.19
N ASP A 3 25.63 -46.18 -32.69
CA ASP A 3 24.22 -45.73 -32.72
C ASP A 3 23.68 -45.28 -31.35
N GLY A 4 23.80 -43.97 -31.11
CA GLY A 4 23.16 -43.24 -30.02
C GLY A 4 22.10 -42.32 -30.60
N GLY A 5 20.87 -42.81 -30.67
CA GLY A 5 19.72 -42.05 -31.14
C GLY A 5 19.27 -41.00 -30.13
N SER A 6 19.32 -39.73 -30.53
CA SER A 6 18.50 -38.67 -29.96
C SER A 6 17.47 -38.24 -31.00
N ARG A 7 16.19 -38.48 -30.70
CA ARG A 7 15.05 -37.96 -31.46
C ARG A 7 14.68 -36.57 -30.91
N PRO A 8 14.54 -35.54 -31.74
CA PRO A 8 13.64 -34.44 -31.43
C PRO A 8 12.21 -34.86 -31.76
N LEU A 9 11.33 -34.64 -30.78
CA LEU A 9 9.88 -34.74 -30.92
C LEU A 9 9.36 -33.54 -31.72
N LEU A 10 8.22 -33.76 -32.39
CA LEU A 10 7.35 -32.78 -33.04
C LEU A 10 7.77 -32.35 -34.45
N ASN A 11 7.65 -33.34 -35.33
CA ASN A 11 7.26 -33.13 -36.71
C ASN A 11 5.75 -32.81 -36.74
N THR A 12 5.37 -31.56 -37.00
CA THR A 12 4.05 -31.24 -37.54
C THR A 12 4.20 -30.06 -38.49
N PHE A 13 4.64 -30.38 -39.71
CA PHE A 13 4.41 -29.52 -40.86
C PHE A 13 2.90 -29.34 -41.03
N LEU A 14 2.41 -28.12 -40.86
CA LEU A 14 1.14 -27.72 -41.44
C LEU A 14 1.39 -27.38 -42.91
N HIS A 15 0.71 -28.10 -43.79
CA HIS A 15 0.76 -27.91 -45.23
C HIS A 15 0.41 -26.48 -45.66
N PRO A 16 1.08 -25.91 -46.69
CA PRO A 16 0.86 -24.54 -47.15
C PRO A 16 -0.35 -24.39 -48.10
N SER A 17 -1.40 -25.22 -47.97
CA SER A 17 -2.61 -25.11 -48.80
C SER A 17 -3.78 -24.40 -48.11
N THR A 18 -3.61 -23.91 -46.88
CA THR A 18 -4.69 -23.27 -46.09
C THR A 18 -4.52 -21.77 -45.84
N VAL A 19 -3.51 -21.11 -46.43
CA VAL A 19 -3.24 -19.67 -46.16
C VAL A 19 -4.04 -18.73 -47.07
N ALA A 20 -4.50 -19.18 -48.25
CA ALA A 20 -5.24 -18.32 -49.18
C ALA A 20 -6.71 -18.08 -48.77
N ARG A 21 -7.25 -18.80 -47.77
CA ARG A 21 -8.66 -18.64 -47.32
C ARG A 21 -8.80 -17.91 -45.97
N ILE A 22 -7.69 -17.51 -45.34
CA ILE A 22 -7.71 -16.81 -44.04
C ILE A 22 -7.91 -15.29 -44.24
N HIS A 23 -7.51 -14.73 -45.38
CA HIS A 23 -7.58 -13.29 -45.63
C HIS A 23 -9.02 -12.73 -45.71
N GLN A 24 -10.02 -13.57 -45.99
CA GLN A 24 -11.43 -13.15 -46.12
C GLN A 24 -12.23 -13.26 -44.81
N GLN A 25 -11.70 -13.95 -43.79
CA GLN A 25 -12.39 -14.18 -42.51
C GLN A 25 -11.81 -13.37 -41.34
N VAL A 26 -10.58 -12.86 -41.43
CA VAL A 26 -9.98 -12.07 -40.33
C VAL A 26 -10.58 -10.67 -40.22
N LEU A 27 -10.94 -10.05 -41.35
CA LEU A 27 -11.58 -8.72 -41.36
C LEU A 27 -12.95 -8.70 -40.67
N PRO A 28 -13.90 -9.62 -40.95
CA PRO A 28 -15.18 -9.66 -40.25
C PRO A 28 -15.02 -10.06 -38.77
N ILE A 29 -14.03 -10.87 -38.40
CA ILE A 29 -13.75 -11.23 -36.99
C ILE A 29 -13.22 -10.02 -36.21
N LEU A 30 -12.39 -9.18 -36.83
CA LEU A 30 -11.85 -7.98 -36.19
C LEU A 30 -12.91 -6.87 -36.05
N ILE A 31 -13.82 -6.75 -37.03
CA ILE A 31 -15.00 -5.88 -36.94
C ILE A 31 -15.97 -6.39 -35.87
N LEU A 32 -16.21 -7.70 -35.79
CA LEU A 32 -17.03 -8.30 -34.74
C LEU A 32 -16.41 -8.11 -33.35
N ALA A 33 -15.08 -8.25 -33.21
CA ALA A 33 -14.38 -7.98 -31.96
C ALA A 33 -14.47 -6.50 -31.55
N MET A 34 -14.34 -5.54 -32.48
CA MET A 34 -14.57 -4.12 -32.20
C MET A 34 -16.03 -3.81 -31.84
N MET A 35 -17.01 -4.43 -32.52
CA MET A 35 -18.42 -4.29 -32.15
C MET A 35 -18.72 -4.90 -30.78
N MET A 36 -18.11 -6.03 -30.41
CA MET A 36 -18.29 -6.64 -29.09
C MET A 36 -17.65 -5.79 -27.97
N VAL A 37 -16.51 -5.12 -28.23
CA VAL A 37 -15.94 -4.13 -27.31
C VAL A 37 -16.87 -2.93 -27.09
N SER A 38 -17.70 -2.60 -28.09
CA SER A 38 -18.68 -1.51 -28.03
C SER A 38 -19.95 -1.85 -27.24
N ILE A 39 -20.18 -3.14 -26.94
CA ILE A 39 -21.38 -3.62 -26.22
C ILE A 39 -21.04 -4.03 -24.77
N LEU A 40 -19.79 -3.88 -24.32
CA LEU A 40 -19.54 -3.95 -22.88
C LEU A 40 -20.32 -2.82 -22.21
N PRO A 41 -21.24 -3.10 -21.27
CA PRO A 41 -21.84 -2.06 -20.47
C PRO A 41 -20.70 -1.31 -19.79
N SER A 42 -20.53 -0.04 -20.14
CA SER A 42 -19.63 0.90 -19.45
C SER A 42 -20.18 1.27 -18.07
N THR A 43 -20.74 0.31 -17.35
CA THR A 43 -20.98 0.41 -15.92
C THR A 43 -19.71 -0.03 -15.21
N ALA A 44 -18.62 0.72 -15.42
CA ALA A 44 -17.70 0.92 -14.32
C ALA A 44 -18.53 1.69 -13.28
N HIS A 45 -19.15 0.96 -12.36
CA HIS A 45 -19.67 1.55 -11.14
C HIS A 45 -18.47 2.10 -10.38
N ALA A 46 -18.03 3.31 -10.72
CA ALA A 46 -17.40 4.15 -9.73
C ALA A 46 -18.48 4.37 -8.69
N SER A 47 -18.34 3.75 -7.53
CA SER A 47 -19.15 4.07 -6.37
C SER A 47 -19.14 5.59 -6.23
N THR A 48 -20.32 6.19 -6.26
CA THR A 48 -20.51 7.62 -6.03
C THR A 48 -20.47 7.97 -4.53
N ASP A 49 -20.14 6.98 -3.69
CA ASP A 49 -19.80 7.23 -2.30
C ASP A 49 -18.50 8.04 -2.26
N GLU A 50 -18.60 9.23 -1.69
CA GLU A 50 -17.45 10.02 -1.27
C GLU A 50 -16.50 9.10 -0.49
N PRO A 51 -15.19 9.10 -0.80
CA PRO A 51 -14.23 8.32 -0.03
C PRO A 51 -14.29 8.75 1.44
N VAL A 52 -14.68 7.84 2.32
CA VAL A 52 -14.59 8.04 3.78
C VAL A 52 -13.11 7.98 4.14
N PHE A 53 -12.58 9.11 4.63
CA PHE A 53 -11.19 9.19 5.08
C PHE A 53 -11.09 8.68 6.50
N ALA A 54 -10.00 7.98 6.77
CA ALA A 54 -9.67 7.64 8.14
C ALA A 54 -9.32 8.91 8.91
N THR A 55 -9.64 8.91 10.20
CA THR A 55 -9.28 9.99 11.11
C THR A 55 -9.06 9.39 12.48
N MET A 56 -7.92 9.72 13.08
CA MET A 56 -7.62 9.35 14.46
C MET A 56 -8.25 10.40 15.39
N HIS A 57 -9.10 9.96 16.30
CA HIS A 57 -9.83 10.85 17.20
C HIS A 57 -9.22 10.88 18.59
N ASP A 58 -8.85 9.73 19.14
CA ASP A 58 -8.36 9.65 20.51
C ASP A 58 -7.38 8.48 20.69
N VAL A 59 -6.42 8.64 21.61
CA VAL A 59 -5.40 7.63 21.89
C VAL A 59 -5.15 7.55 23.39
N LEU A 60 -5.32 6.35 23.95
CA LEU A 60 -5.09 6.05 25.37
C LEU A 60 -4.05 4.95 25.53
N LEU A 61 -3.19 5.09 26.53
CA LEU A 61 -2.15 4.15 26.91
C LEU A 61 -2.50 3.48 28.25
N PHE A 62 -2.38 2.16 28.29
CA PHE A 62 -2.47 1.35 29.50
C PHE A 62 -1.09 0.76 29.76
N ASP A 63 -0.32 1.41 30.63
CA ASP A 63 1.03 0.97 30.95
C ASP A 63 1.04 -0.30 31.82
N SER A 64 2.21 -0.93 31.94
CA SER A 64 2.38 -2.15 32.73
C SER A 64 2.05 -1.96 34.22
N SER A 65 2.19 -0.74 34.76
CA SER A 65 1.87 -0.44 36.15
C SER A 65 0.35 -0.51 36.39
N CYS A 66 -0.40 -0.02 35.42
CA CYS A 66 -1.85 0.03 35.43
C CYS A 66 -2.46 -1.37 35.17
N LEU A 67 -1.91 -2.14 34.23
CA LEU A 67 -2.38 -3.49 33.91
C LEU A 67 -2.29 -4.50 35.08
N ASN A 68 -1.42 -4.24 36.05
CA ASN A 68 -1.27 -5.07 37.26
C ASN A 68 -2.29 -4.73 38.37
N SER A 69 -3.14 -3.73 38.16
CA SER A 69 -4.16 -3.30 39.12
C SER A 69 -5.53 -3.94 38.83
N THR A 70 -6.45 -3.89 39.79
CA THR A 70 -7.80 -4.48 39.65
C THR A 70 -8.73 -3.66 38.73
N SER A 71 -8.42 -2.37 38.58
CA SER A 71 -9.13 -1.40 37.76
C SER A 71 -8.10 -0.38 37.28
N CYS A 72 -8.04 -0.18 35.97
CA CYS A 72 -7.00 0.57 35.31
C CYS A 72 -7.61 1.60 34.36
N ILE A 73 -7.26 2.87 34.55
CA ILE A 73 -7.72 4.00 33.74
C ILE A 73 -6.59 4.36 32.76
N GLY A 74 -6.90 4.39 31.47
CA GLY A 74 -5.93 4.73 30.43
C GLY A 74 -5.49 6.20 30.49
N GLU A 75 -4.23 6.47 30.20
CA GLU A 75 -3.66 7.81 30.09
C GLU A 75 -3.69 8.29 28.64
N ARG A 76 -4.19 9.50 28.40
CA ARG A 76 -4.19 10.09 27.06
C ARG A 76 -2.82 10.65 26.71
N VAL A 77 -2.32 10.28 25.54
CA VAL A 77 -1.05 10.81 25.01
C VAL A 77 -1.27 12.19 24.40
N GLU A 78 -0.20 12.98 24.29
CA GLU A 78 -0.16 14.23 23.53
C GLU A 78 0.09 13.95 22.04
N HIS A 79 1.01 13.02 21.75
CA HIS A 79 1.33 12.60 20.40
C HIS A 79 1.45 11.08 20.30
N LEU A 80 0.95 10.53 19.20
CA LEU A 80 1.22 9.15 18.78
C LEU A 80 2.10 9.17 17.53
N VAL A 81 3.23 8.49 17.61
CA VAL A 81 4.11 8.25 16.45
C VAL A 81 4.05 6.78 16.11
N GLU A 82 3.54 6.44 14.94
CA GLU A 82 3.58 5.09 14.40
C GLU A 82 4.83 4.97 13.51
N TYR A 83 5.85 4.27 14.00
CA TYR A 83 7.10 4.01 13.29
C TYR A 83 7.03 2.66 12.57
N TYR A 84 7.25 2.66 11.26
CA TYR A 84 7.28 1.48 10.42
C TYR A 84 8.72 1.16 10.01
N GLY A 85 9.24 0.03 10.49
CA GLY A 85 10.61 -0.43 10.29
C GLY A 85 10.70 -1.93 9.97
N ALA A 86 11.92 -2.45 9.92
CA ALA A 86 12.19 -3.88 9.75
C ALA A 86 13.63 -4.22 10.19
N ASP A 87 13.87 -5.45 10.65
CA ASP A 87 15.18 -5.87 11.17
C ASP A 87 16.26 -5.97 10.07
N TRP A 88 15.86 -6.14 8.81
CA TRP A 88 16.75 -6.16 7.65
C TRP A 88 16.95 -4.78 7.01
N CYS A 89 16.24 -3.75 7.49
CA CYS A 89 16.28 -2.41 6.92
C CYS A 89 17.45 -1.60 7.50
N GLU A 90 18.56 -1.53 6.77
CA GLU A 90 19.72 -0.72 7.20
C GLU A 90 19.40 0.78 7.42
N PRO A 91 18.60 1.46 6.55
CA PRO A 91 18.25 2.87 6.79
C PRO A 91 17.37 3.11 8.03
N CYS A 92 16.70 2.07 8.53
CA CYS A 92 15.85 2.12 9.71
C CYS A 92 16.65 2.34 11.01
N GLU A 93 17.91 1.89 11.05
CA GLU A 93 18.77 1.98 12.24
C GLU A 93 19.00 3.42 12.71
N LEU A 94 19.04 4.39 11.79
CA LEU A 94 19.21 5.81 12.12
C LEU A 94 17.99 6.38 12.85
N ILE A 95 16.79 5.96 12.44
CA ILE A 95 15.54 6.44 13.02
C ILE A 95 15.28 5.78 14.37
N GLU A 96 15.63 4.51 14.51
CA GLU A 96 15.51 3.81 15.80
C GLU A 96 16.44 4.41 16.86
N GLN A 97 17.65 4.85 16.49
CA GLN A 97 18.52 5.59 17.40
C GLN A 97 17.93 6.94 17.82
N GLU A 98 17.27 7.65 16.89
CA GLU A 98 16.59 8.90 17.19
C GLU A 98 15.38 8.66 18.12
N ILE A 99 14.61 7.60 17.89
CA ILE A 99 13.49 7.18 18.75
C ILE A 99 14.01 6.81 20.15
N ASP A 100 15.09 6.05 20.26
CA ASP A 100 15.70 5.67 21.55
C ASP A 100 16.22 6.90 22.32
N ALA A 101 16.64 7.94 21.60
CA ALA A 101 17.08 9.21 22.17
C ALA A 101 15.94 10.19 22.48
N LEU A 102 14.72 9.93 21.99
CA LEU A 102 13.56 10.81 22.13
C LEU A 102 13.06 10.80 23.57
N ASN A 103 13.55 11.76 24.36
CA ASN A 103 13.12 11.96 25.74
C ASN A 103 12.05 13.07 25.82
N ARG A 104 10.84 12.77 25.32
CA ARG A 104 9.70 13.69 25.34
C ARG A 104 8.52 13.09 26.10
N THR A 105 8.06 13.79 27.14
CA THR A 105 6.85 13.42 27.88
C THR A 105 5.61 13.55 27.00
N GLY A 106 4.62 12.67 27.18
CA GLY A 106 3.36 12.73 26.43
C GLY A 106 3.43 12.24 24.99
N THR A 107 4.61 11.89 24.46
CA THR A 107 4.74 11.23 23.15
C THR A 107 4.87 9.72 23.35
N PHE A 108 4.08 8.94 22.62
CA PHE A 108 4.23 7.50 22.56
C PHE A 108 4.64 7.09 21.15
N VAL A 109 5.71 6.28 21.03
CA VAL A 109 6.15 5.72 19.75
C VAL A 109 5.73 4.26 19.70
N MET A 110 4.82 3.92 18.78
CA MET A 110 4.43 2.56 18.46
C MET A 110 5.25 2.07 17.27
N GLN A 111 6.06 1.03 17.46
CA GLN A 111 6.86 0.45 16.39
C GLN A 111 6.07 -0.68 15.70
N HIS A 112 6.21 -0.77 14.38
CA HIS A 112 5.53 -1.73 13.53
C HIS A 112 6.53 -2.44 12.60
N HIS A 113 6.43 -3.76 12.53
CA HIS A 113 7.12 -4.59 11.55
C HIS A 113 6.13 -5.16 10.52
N PRO A 114 5.92 -4.45 9.38
CA PRO A 114 5.03 -4.90 8.31
C PRO A 114 5.67 -5.89 7.33
N SER A 115 6.98 -6.15 7.42
CA SER A 115 7.67 -7.06 6.49
C SER A 115 7.51 -8.52 6.92
N VAL A 116 6.98 -9.35 6.02
CA VAL A 116 6.82 -10.81 6.23
C VAL A 116 8.15 -11.57 6.39
N VAL A 117 9.27 -10.88 6.18
CA VAL A 117 10.63 -11.43 6.32
C VAL A 117 11.11 -11.32 7.78
N ASP A 118 10.55 -10.41 8.58
CA ASP A 118 10.93 -10.24 9.97
C ASP A 118 10.37 -11.35 10.85
N ALA A 119 11.15 -11.81 11.82
CA ALA A 119 10.68 -12.81 12.78
C ALA A 119 9.51 -12.29 13.64
N SER A 120 9.48 -10.98 13.88
CA SER A 120 8.44 -10.25 14.61
C SER A 120 7.39 -9.63 13.68
N PHE A 121 7.22 -10.15 12.47
CA PHE A 121 6.17 -9.76 11.55
C PHE A 121 4.78 -9.80 12.19
N LEU A 122 4.03 -8.70 12.07
CA LEU A 122 2.61 -8.64 12.45
C LEU A 122 1.73 -8.31 11.23
N SER A 123 0.76 -9.17 10.96
CA SER A 123 -0.18 -8.99 9.83
C SER A 123 -1.02 -7.71 9.96
N ALA A 124 -1.42 -7.35 11.18
CA ALA A 124 -2.11 -6.09 11.47
C ALA A 124 -1.25 -4.87 11.12
N SER A 125 0.03 -4.88 11.51
CA SER A 125 1.01 -3.85 11.14
C SER A 125 1.17 -3.73 9.63
N LYS A 126 1.20 -4.86 8.90
CA LYS A 126 1.23 -4.87 7.44
C LYS A 126 -0.02 -4.28 6.81
N MET A 127 -1.20 -4.64 7.30
CA MET A 127 -2.46 -4.10 6.80
C MET A 127 -2.54 -2.59 7.04
N ARG A 128 -2.13 -2.11 8.22
CA ARG A 128 -2.09 -0.68 8.53
C ARG A 128 -1.10 0.07 7.62
N PHE A 129 0.08 -0.49 7.39
CA PHE A 129 1.09 0.05 6.47
C PHE A 129 0.58 0.12 5.01
N ASP A 130 0.11 -1.00 4.44
CA ASP A 130 -0.23 -1.12 3.02
C ASP A 130 -1.59 -0.47 2.68
N ASN A 131 -2.59 -0.62 3.54
CA ASN A 131 -3.99 -0.33 3.21
C ASN A 131 -4.49 0.96 3.86
N GLU A 132 -4.22 1.15 5.16
CA GLU A 132 -4.76 2.29 5.91
C GLU A 132 -3.91 3.54 5.65
N HIS A 133 -2.60 3.45 5.84
CA HIS A 133 -1.66 4.56 5.60
C HIS A 133 -1.12 4.61 4.17
N ARG A 134 -1.19 3.49 3.42
CA ARG A 134 -0.70 3.36 2.03
C ARG A 134 0.74 3.81 1.85
N LEU A 135 1.58 3.45 2.81
CA LEU A 135 3.00 3.78 2.82
C LEU A 135 3.72 2.98 1.72
N LEU A 136 4.74 3.60 1.13
CA LEU A 136 5.45 3.02 -0.02
C LEU A 136 6.80 2.42 0.36
N PHE A 137 7.43 2.94 1.42
CA PHE A 137 8.83 2.62 1.75
C PHE A 137 9.03 2.53 3.26
N LEU A 138 10.06 1.78 3.65
CA LEU A 138 10.62 1.77 5.01
C LEU A 138 11.94 2.57 5.02
N PRO A 139 12.28 3.27 6.12
CA PRO A 139 11.40 3.58 7.25
C PRO A 139 10.34 4.62 6.87
N SER A 140 9.22 4.60 7.58
CA SER A 140 8.20 5.66 7.53
C SER A 140 7.68 5.94 8.94
N LEU A 141 7.37 7.20 9.24
CA LEU A 141 6.76 7.64 10.50
C LEU A 141 5.44 8.33 10.19
N VAL A 142 4.37 7.88 10.84
CA VAL A 142 3.07 8.57 10.82
C VAL A 142 2.87 9.25 12.18
N ILE A 143 2.62 10.56 12.17
CA ILE A 143 2.50 11.38 13.37
C ILE A 143 1.04 11.82 13.52
N ASP A 144 0.42 11.42 14.62
CA ASP A 144 -0.96 11.75 14.98
C ASP A 144 -2.02 11.37 13.93
N GLY A 145 -1.73 10.38 13.09
CA GLY A 145 -2.60 9.95 11.99
C GLY A 145 -2.67 10.93 10.81
N GLU A 146 -1.84 11.98 10.79
CA GLU A 146 -1.90 13.03 9.76
C GLU A 146 -0.53 13.32 9.15
N GLY A 147 0.50 13.49 9.99
CA GLY A 147 1.86 13.81 9.58
C GLY A 147 2.61 12.62 9.01
N LEU A 148 3.49 12.85 8.04
CA LEU A 148 4.33 11.82 7.43
C LEU A 148 5.78 12.29 7.31
N LEU A 149 6.70 11.45 7.79
CA LEU A 149 8.13 11.52 7.48
C LEU A 149 8.55 10.20 6.83
N THR A 150 9.14 10.27 5.64
CA THR A 150 9.55 9.08 4.87
C THR A 150 11.06 9.04 4.68
N GLY A 151 11.65 7.88 4.95
CA GLY A 151 13.08 7.66 4.84
C GLY A 151 13.88 8.29 5.98
N SER A 152 15.16 7.94 6.05
CA SER A 152 16.01 8.33 7.18
C SER A 152 16.26 9.84 7.25
N SER A 153 16.35 10.54 6.11
CA SER A 153 16.62 11.97 6.09
C SER A 153 15.51 12.78 6.75
N GLN A 154 14.25 12.46 6.42
CA GLN A 154 13.09 13.14 6.99
C GLN A 154 12.82 12.66 8.41
N GLY A 155 13.01 11.37 8.71
CA GLY A 155 12.75 10.85 10.05
C GLY A 155 13.65 11.45 11.13
N LEU A 156 14.84 11.97 10.77
CA LEU A 156 15.71 12.72 11.70
C LEU A 156 15.14 14.11 12.08
N GLU A 157 14.05 14.55 11.44
CA GLU A 157 13.34 15.79 11.80
C GLU A 157 12.25 15.54 12.86
N LEU A 158 12.04 14.29 13.31
CA LEU A 158 10.94 13.90 14.20
C LEU A 158 10.81 14.79 15.44
N SER A 159 11.93 15.07 16.13
CA SER A 159 11.91 15.90 17.34
C SER A 159 11.43 17.33 17.07
N ASN A 160 11.86 17.91 15.93
CA ASN A 160 11.44 19.26 15.53
C ASN A 160 9.95 19.28 15.15
N VAL A 161 9.51 18.31 14.35
CA VAL A 161 8.11 18.20 13.92
C VAL A 161 7.17 18.07 15.13
N LEU A 162 7.52 17.20 16.09
CA LEU A 162 6.75 17.05 17.33
C LEU A 162 6.71 18.33 18.18
N SER A 163 7.68 19.23 18.04
CA SER A 163 7.68 20.51 18.75
C SER A 163 6.77 21.57 18.12
N GLU A 164 6.45 21.40 16.83
CA GLU A 164 5.65 22.34 16.03
C GLU A 164 4.20 21.89 15.89
N ARG A 165 3.94 20.58 15.96
CA ARG A 165 2.58 20.04 15.94
C ARG A 165 1.88 20.28 17.28
N SER A 166 0.58 20.56 17.18
CA SER A 166 -0.33 20.53 18.31
C SER A 166 -1.47 19.57 18.00
N THR A 167 -1.63 18.55 18.82
CA THR A 167 -2.69 17.54 18.66
C THR A 167 -3.59 17.57 19.88
N SER A 168 -4.89 17.40 19.67
CA SER A 168 -5.90 17.37 20.73
C SER A 168 -6.77 16.14 20.56
N TYR A 169 -6.31 15.04 21.15
CA TYR A 169 -7.08 13.81 21.19
C TYR A 169 -8.35 13.97 22.04
N GLU A 170 -9.48 13.60 21.46
CA GLU A 170 -10.78 13.61 22.10
C GLU A 170 -11.72 12.59 21.44
N GLY A 171 -12.58 11.98 22.23
CA GLY A 171 -13.61 11.09 21.73
C GLY A 171 -13.97 10.00 22.72
N PHE A 172 -12.99 9.53 23.49
CA PHE A 172 -13.20 8.59 24.57
C PHE A 172 -13.60 9.26 25.89
N SER A 173 -14.58 8.67 26.57
CA SER A 173 -14.91 8.90 27.99
C SER A 173 -15.04 7.57 28.73
N ASP A 174 -14.85 7.60 30.06
CA ASP A 174 -15.05 6.47 30.97
C ASP A 174 -14.38 5.16 30.53
N VAL A 175 -13.14 5.28 30.05
CA VAL A 175 -12.36 4.11 29.59
C VAL A 175 -11.69 3.43 30.77
N GLU A 176 -12.04 2.17 30.97
CA GLU A 176 -11.55 1.35 32.08
C GLU A 176 -11.25 -0.07 31.60
N LEU A 177 -10.12 -0.61 32.05
CA LEU A 177 -9.81 -2.04 31.92
C LEU A 177 -10.05 -2.73 33.27
N SER A 178 -10.96 -3.72 33.27
CA SER A 178 -11.25 -4.53 34.44
C SER A 178 -11.42 -6.00 34.06
N ASN A 179 -10.64 -6.89 34.69
CA ASN A 179 -10.73 -8.35 34.55
C ASN A 179 -10.75 -8.83 33.08
N GLY A 180 -9.88 -8.26 32.23
CA GLY A 180 -9.77 -8.62 30.82
C GLY A 180 -10.89 -8.09 29.91
N THR A 181 -11.79 -7.27 30.45
CA THR A 181 -12.79 -6.54 29.69
C THR A 181 -12.46 -5.06 29.72
N LEU A 182 -12.37 -4.47 28.53
CA LEU A 182 -12.22 -3.05 28.34
C LEU A 182 -13.62 -2.45 28.13
N THR A 183 -13.93 -1.37 28.84
CA THR A 183 -15.16 -0.57 28.65
C THR A 183 -14.80 0.84 28.22
N TRP A 184 -15.66 1.46 27.41
CA TRP A 184 -15.48 2.82 26.93
C TRP A 184 -16.81 3.46 26.55
N GLU A 185 -16.85 4.78 26.54
CA GLU A 185 -17.84 5.56 25.80
C GLU A 185 -17.13 6.31 24.67
N ALA A 186 -17.71 6.29 23.48
CA ALA A 186 -17.17 6.95 22.30
C ALA A 186 -18.16 7.98 21.76
N SER A 187 -17.72 9.22 21.61
CA SER A 187 -18.50 10.33 21.02
C SER A 187 -18.21 10.55 19.54
N LYS A 188 -17.15 9.93 19.03
CA LYS A 188 -16.65 10.01 17.65
C LYS A 188 -16.16 8.64 17.17
N GLY A 189 -15.82 8.55 15.88
CA GLY A 189 -15.28 7.34 15.27
C GLY A 189 -16.30 6.22 15.15
N ASP A 190 -15.90 5.18 14.43
CA ASP A 190 -16.67 3.95 14.28
C ASP A 190 -15.92 2.72 14.78
N ARG A 191 -14.62 2.84 15.05
CA ARG A 191 -13.73 1.73 15.38
C ARG A 191 -12.84 2.06 16.57
N VAL A 192 -12.68 1.07 17.45
CA VAL A 192 -11.67 1.04 18.51
C VAL A 192 -10.68 -0.06 18.19
N SER A 193 -9.40 0.29 18.00
CA SER A 193 -8.31 -0.67 17.86
C SER A 193 -7.48 -0.72 19.15
N VAL A 194 -7.15 -1.94 19.59
CA VAL A 194 -6.37 -2.21 20.80
C VAL A 194 -5.10 -2.93 20.37
N TRP A 195 -3.97 -2.28 20.54
CA TRP A 195 -2.65 -2.78 20.15
C TRP A 195 -1.89 -3.27 21.38
N ARG A 196 -1.38 -4.50 21.31
CA ARG A 196 -0.48 -5.07 22.30
C ARG A 196 0.95 -4.66 21.97
N ILE A 197 1.60 -3.97 22.90
CA ILE A 197 2.93 -3.41 22.71
C ILE A 197 3.91 -4.05 23.69
N GLU A 198 5.02 -4.59 23.19
CA GLU A 198 6.02 -5.30 23.98
C GLU A 198 7.45 -5.00 23.54
N ALA A 199 8.39 -5.23 24.46
CA ALA A 199 9.80 -5.19 24.15
C ALA A 199 10.23 -6.51 23.49
N ILE A 200 10.71 -6.44 22.25
CA ILE A 200 11.11 -7.61 21.45
C ILE A 200 12.58 -7.49 21.04
N GLU A 201 13.34 -8.56 21.19
CA GLU A 201 14.73 -8.61 20.74
C GLU A 201 14.82 -8.52 19.21
N HIS A 202 15.78 -7.74 18.72
CA HIS A 202 16.06 -7.62 17.31
C HIS A 202 16.73 -8.91 16.79
N THR A 203 16.27 -9.44 15.66
CA THR A 203 16.67 -10.77 15.15
C THR A 203 18.18 -10.89 14.91
N ASN A 204 18.78 -9.87 14.31
CA ASN A 204 20.18 -9.91 13.84
C ASN A 204 21.15 -9.01 14.62
N ARG A 205 20.69 -8.32 15.67
CA ARG A 205 21.47 -7.29 16.36
C ARG A 205 21.26 -7.43 17.86
N ASN A 206 22.27 -7.08 18.66
CA ASN A 206 22.20 -7.12 20.11
C ASN A 206 21.50 -5.86 20.66
N ARG A 207 20.21 -5.71 20.36
CA ARG A 207 19.35 -4.62 20.82
C ARG A 207 17.89 -5.07 20.87
N THR A 208 17.05 -4.29 21.51
CA THR A 208 15.61 -4.53 21.66
C THR A 208 14.81 -3.41 21.02
N HIS A 209 13.71 -3.76 20.37
CA HIS A 209 12.64 -2.85 20.00
C HIS A 209 11.76 -2.65 21.24
N PRO A 210 11.79 -1.49 21.92
CA PRO A 210 11.16 -1.34 23.23
C PRO A 210 9.64 -1.27 23.18
N THR A 211 9.06 -0.84 22.06
CA THR A 211 7.62 -0.57 21.91
C THR A 211 7.05 -1.16 20.62
N LEU A 212 7.38 -2.42 20.34
CA LEU A 212 6.93 -3.11 19.15
C LEU A 212 5.50 -3.63 19.31
N ALA A 213 4.65 -3.37 18.32
CA ALA A 213 3.33 -3.96 18.23
C ALA A 213 3.41 -5.46 17.92
N THR A 214 2.91 -6.30 18.83
CA THR A 214 2.96 -7.77 18.74
C THR A 214 1.62 -8.42 18.46
N ASP A 215 0.52 -7.76 18.78
CA ASP A 215 -0.84 -8.23 18.49
C ASP A 215 -1.85 -7.08 18.45
N MET A 216 -3.06 -7.33 17.91
CA MET A 216 -4.08 -6.30 17.74
C MET A 216 -5.51 -6.87 17.70
N MET A 217 -6.44 -6.20 18.38
CA MET A 217 -7.89 -6.45 18.28
C MET A 217 -8.66 -5.20 17.87
N GLN A 218 -9.80 -5.38 17.20
CA GLN A 218 -10.70 -4.28 16.81
C GLN A 218 -12.12 -4.54 17.30
N PHE A 219 -12.80 -3.45 17.66
CA PHE A 219 -14.19 -3.43 18.10
C PHE A 219 -14.94 -2.27 17.44
N ASP A 220 -16.26 -2.41 17.28
CA ASP A 220 -17.10 -1.26 16.91
C ASP A 220 -17.15 -0.26 18.08
N ALA A 221 -16.92 1.01 17.79
CA ALA A 221 -16.91 2.06 18.81
C ALA A 221 -18.23 2.14 19.59
N SER A 222 -19.36 1.82 18.94
CA SER A 222 -20.70 1.83 19.54
C SER A 222 -20.96 0.70 20.55
N ASN A 223 -20.11 -0.34 20.60
CA ASN A 223 -20.33 -1.47 21.51
C ASN A 223 -20.09 -1.10 22.98
N GLY A 224 -19.25 -0.08 23.22
CA GLY A 224 -18.89 0.42 24.55
C GLY A 224 -18.13 -0.57 25.44
N SER A 225 -17.81 -1.76 24.93
CA SER A 225 -17.01 -2.77 25.62
C SER A 225 -16.44 -3.83 24.67
N GLY A 226 -15.33 -4.44 25.08
CA GLY A 226 -14.63 -5.47 24.32
C GLY A 226 -13.80 -6.37 25.24
N ASN A 227 -13.80 -7.67 24.98
CA ASN A 227 -12.97 -8.63 25.72
C ASN A 227 -11.56 -8.66 25.10
N VAL A 228 -10.56 -8.29 25.89
CA VAL A 228 -9.15 -8.22 25.50
C VAL A 228 -8.27 -9.21 26.27
N SER A 229 -8.88 -10.23 26.89
CA SER A 229 -8.17 -11.20 27.75
C SER A 229 -7.04 -11.93 27.02
N GLU A 230 -7.22 -12.21 25.72
CA GLU A 230 -6.19 -12.85 24.88
C GLU A 230 -4.99 -11.90 24.66
N LEU A 231 -5.21 -10.60 24.45
CA LEU A 231 -4.11 -9.63 24.36
C LEU A 231 -3.32 -9.50 25.67
N LEU A 232 -3.98 -9.73 26.81
CA LEU A 232 -3.36 -9.64 28.14
C LEU A 232 -2.60 -10.91 28.53
N GLU A 233 -2.79 -12.03 27.84
CA GLU A 233 -2.15 -13.29 28.21
C GLU A 233 -0.64 -13.21 28.04
N GLY A 234 0.09 -13.30 29.17
CA GLY A 234 1.54 -13.22 29.19
C GLY A 234 2.09 -11.85 28.75
N LEU A 235 1.27 -10.80 28.76
CA LEU A 235 1.67 -9.45 28.36
C LEU A 235 2.76 -8.91 29.30
N ASN A 236 3.91 -8.55 28.72
CA ASN A 236 4.96 -7.81 29.40
C ASN A 236 5.24 -6.49 28.68
N GLY A 237 4.31 -5.55 28.84
CA GLY A 237 4.36 -4.28 28.14
C GLY A 237 3.12 -3.43 28.40
N SER A 238 2.56 -2.86 27.34
CA SER A 238 1.43 -1.93 27.42
C SER A 238 0.36 -2.25 26.38
N LEU A 239 -0.83 -1.70 26.57
CA LEU A 239 -1.85 -1.64 25.54
C LEU A 239 -2.02 -0.20 25.05
N VAL A 240 -2.18 -0.03 23.74
CA VAL A 240 -2.55 1.25 23.15
C VAL A 240 -3.94 1.11 22.53
N LEU A 241 -4.86 1.96 22.98
CA LEU A 241 -6.19 2.10 22.43
C LEU A 241 -6.23 3.27 21.48
N ILE A 242 -6.79 3.07 20.30
CA ILE A 242 -6.97 4.11 19.30
C ILE A 242 -8.46 4.15 18.93
N LEU A 243 -9.09 5.30 19.09
CA LEU A 243 -10.41 5.61 18.54
C LEU A 243 -10.23 6.24 17.17
N GLU A 244 -10.83 5.64 16.14
CA GLU A 244 -10.68 6.12 14.78
C GLU A 244 -11.97 5.97 13.96
N GLN A 245 -12.07 6.79 12.93
CA GLN A 245 -12.99 6.60 11.82
C GLN A 245 -12.31 5.69 10.80
N SER A 246 -12.99 4.62 10.40
CA SER A 246 -12.48 3.67 9.41
C SER A 246 -12.37 4.31 8.03
N GLY A 247 -11.30 4.00 7.29
CA GLY A 247 -11.05 4.55 5.96
C GLY A 247 -9.57 4.47 5.58
N VAL A 248 -9.16 5.33 4.65
CA VAL A 248 -7.75 5.53 4.28
C VAL A 248 -7.27 6.87 4.81
N TYR A 249 -6.10 6.90 5.44
CA TYR A 249 -5.52 8.14 5.97
C TYR A 249 -5.04 9.05 4.84
N ARG A 250 -5.22 10.36 5.01
CA ARG A 250 -4.69 11.40 4.12
C ARG A 250 -3.47 12.02 4.76
N LEU A 251 -2.34 11.36 4.56
CA LEU A 251 -1.08 11.79 5.14
C LEU A 251 -0.50 13.01 4.41
N VAL A 252 0.05 13.95 5.17
CA VAL A 252 0.72 15.16 4.70
C VAL A 252 2.18 15.11 5.11
N SER A 253 3.08 15.45 4.18
CA SER A 253 4.51 15.53 4.50
C SER A 253 4.77 16.64 5.52
N ASP A 254 5.42 16.27 6.62
CA ASP A 254 5.84 17.22 7.66
C ASP A 254 7.29 17.67 7.51
N SER A 255 8.01 17.10 6.55
CA SER A 255 9.39 17.44 6.29
C SER A 255 9.52 18.61 5.32
N GLU A 256 10.47 19.49 5.58
CA GLU A 256 10.93 20.51 4.63
C GLU A 256 11.95 19.94 3.63
N ASN A 257 12.51 18.76 3.90
CA ASN A 257 13.46 18.10 3.02
C ASN A 257 12.73 17.30 1.93
N PRO A 258 13.20 17.34 0.67
CA PRO A 258 12.61 16.53 -0.38
C PRO A 258 12.83 15.03 -0.10
N THR A 259 11.84 14.20 -0.41
CA THR A 259 11.84 12.73 -0.22
C THR A 259 12.88 11.97 -1.06
N GLY A 260 13.85 12.64 -1.68
CA GLY A 260 14.78 12.01 -2.62
C GLY A 260 14.07 11.58 -3.91
N GLY A 261 14.03 12.47 -4.91
CA GLY A 261 13.80 12.13 -6.32
C GLY A 261 12.41 11.62 -6.75
N PHE A 262 11.49 11.34 -5.84
CA PHE A 262 10.11 10.96 -6.17
C PHE A 262 9.11 11.96 -5.60
N GLU A 263 8.90 13.06 -6.32
CA GLU A 263 7.70 13.88 -6.18
C GLU A 263 6.51 13.13 -6.78
N LEU A 264 5.83 12.31 -5.98
CA LEU A 264 4.53 11.74 -6.35
C LEU A 264 3.39 12.73 -6.06
N ASN A 265 3.55 13.98 -6.50
CA ASN A 265 2.45 14.96 -6.61
C ASN A 265 2.92 16.26 -7.31
N GLU A 266 3.33 16.19 -8.57
CA GLU A 266 3.18 17.35 -9.45
C GLU A 266 1.69 17.46 -9.88
N ASN A 267 0.82 17.86 -8.95
CA ASN A 267 -0.27 18.75 -9.34
C ASN A 267 0.34 20.15 -9.45
N GLN A 268 1.24 20.30 -10.43
CA GLN A 268 1.73 21.61 -10.83
C GLN A 268 0.55 22.29 -11.52
N ASP A 269 -0.16 23.09 -10.73
CA ASP A 269 -1.13 24.08 -11.17
C ASP A 269 -0.38 25.16 -11.98
N THR A 270 0.20 24.73 -13.11
CA THR A 270 0.66 25.64 -14.15
C THR A 270 -0.59 26.15 -14.82
N GLY A 271 -0.94 27.39 -14.48
CA GLY A 271 -2.07 28.10 -15.02
C GLY A 271 -2.07 28.14 -16.55
N VAL A 272 -2.69 27.13 -17.14
CA VAL A 272 -3.44 27.25 -18.37
C VAL A 272 -4.86 26.85 -18.00
N LYS A 273 -5.71 27.86 -17.76
CA LYS A 273 -7.16 27.67 -17.68
C LYS A 273 -7.66 27.20 -19.04
N ILE A 274 -7.55 25.89 -19.31
CA ILE A 274 -8.38 25.23 -20.29
C ILE A 274 -9.69 24.98 -19.56
N GLY A 275 -10.66 25.87 -19.73
CA GLY A 275 -12.02 25.63 -19.30
C GLY A 275 -12.57 24.42 -20.07
N THR A 276 -12.45 23.22 -19.50
CA THR A 276 -13.17 22.05 -19.97
C THR A 276 -14.38 21.86 -19.08
N GLN A 277 -15.55 22.12 -19.66
CA GLN A 277 -16.83 21.61 -19.20
C GLN A 277 -16.67 20.15 -18.77
N GLY A 278 -17.30 19.79 -17.65
CA GLY A 278 -17.14 18.50 -16.99
C GLY A 278 -17.32 17.32 -17.94
N MET A 279 -16.20 16.67 -18.27
CA MET A 279 -16.19 15.37 -18.93
C MET A 279 -16.35 14.30 -17.86
N SER A 280 -17.29 13.39 -18.08
CA SER A 280 -17.50 12.23 -17.23
C SER A 280 -16.25 11.34 -17.17
N PRO A 281 -16.06 10.56 -16.09
CA PRO A 281 -14.93 9.63 -15.97
C PRO A 281 -14.78 8.67 -17.17
N GLY A 282 -15.92 8.24 -17.76
CA GLY A 282 -15.94 7.41 -18.97
C GLY A 282 -15.35 8.11 -20.19
N GLU A 283 -15.69 9.38 -20.41
CA GLU A 283 -15.15 10.15 -21.54
C GLU A 283 -13.64 10.40 -21.40
N ARG A 284 -13.16 10.60 -20.16
CA ARG A 284 -11.72 10.71 -19.87
C ARG A 284 -10.99 9.40 -20.16
N ALA A 285 -11.55 8.27 -19.70
CA ALA A 285 -10.97 6.95 -19.95
C ALA A 285 -10.92 6.63 -21.45
N SER A 286 -11.97 6.96 -22.22
CA SER A 286 -11.98 6.80 -23.68
C SER A 286 -10.92 7.67 -24.37
N LEU A 287 -10.75 8.92 -23.94
CA LEU A 287 -9.78 9.85 -24.54
C LEU A 287 -8.34 9.39 -24.32
N TRP A 288 -8.01 8.95 -23.10
CA TRP A 288 -6.69 8.38 -22.80
C TRP A 288 -6.45 7.05 -23.52
N THR A 289 -7.46 6.20 -23.63
CA THR A 289 -7.36 4.94 -24.39
C THR A 289 -7.08 5.21 -25.86
N ALA A 290 -7.79 6.16 -26.48
CA ALA A 290 -7.56 6.55 -27.87
C ALA A 290 -6.14 7.10 -28.09
N LEU A 291 -5.65 7.92 -27.15
CA LEU A 291 -4.29 8.44 -27.18
C LEU A 291 -3.24 7.31 -27.11
N LEU A 292 -3.41 6.36 -26.18
CA LEU A 292 -2.51 5.22 -26.03
C LEU A 292 -2.54 4.28 -27.24
N VAL A 293 -3.70 4.08 -27.86
CA VAL A 293 -3.79 3.30 -29.10
C VAL A 293 -3.08 4.03 -30.24
N ALA A 294 -3.23 5.35 -30.35
CA ALA A 294 -2.57 6.15 -31.37
C ALA A 294 -1.03 6.10 -31.26
N THR A 295 -0.49 6.11 -30.03
CA THR A 295 0.97 5.99 -29.82
C THR A 295 1.52 4.60 -30.18
N LEU A 296 0.68 3.56 -30.19
CA LEU A 296 1.07 2.21 -30.61
C LEU A 296 1.03 2.00 -32.14
N VAL A 297 0.37 2.88 -32.91
CA VAL A 297 0.24 2.76 -34.37
C VAL A 297 1.59 2.65 -35.10
N PRO A 298 2.62 3.47 -34.78
CA PRO A 298 3.93 3.36 -35.45
C PRO A 298 4.61 2.01 -35.20
N ALA A 299 4.50 1.46 -33.98
CA ALA A 299 5.08 0.17 -33.64
C ALA A 299 4.39 -0.99 -34.39
N ILE A 300 3.06 -0.93 -34.48
CA ILE A 300 2.26 -1.90 -35.25
C ILE A 300 2.61 -1.81 -36.74
N TYR A 301 2.74 -0.60 -37.28
CA TYR A 301 3.11 -0.38 -38.69
C TYR A 301 4.50 -0.93 -39.01
N MET A 302 5.50 -0.67 -38.16
CA MET A 302 6.85 -1.21 -38.34
C MET A 302 6.86 -2.74 -38.31
N ARG A 303 6.15 -3.36 -37.37
CA ARG A 303 6.02 -4.82 -37.29
C ARG A 303 5.36 -5.41 -38.54
N TRP A 304 4.32 -4.76 -39.06
CA TRP A 304 3.67 -5.18 -40.31
C TRP A 304 4.62 -5.09 -41.51
N LYS A 305 5.37 -3.99 -41.64
CA LYS A 305 6.34 -3.84 -42.73
C LYS A 305 7.43 -4.92 -42.70
N LEU A 306 7.95 -5.24 -41.52
CA LEU A 306 8.95 -6.31 -41.35
C LEU A 306 8.38 -7.69 -41.75
N SER A 307 7.13 -8.00 -41.38
CA SER A 307 6.49 -9.26 -41.78
C SER A 307 6.36 -9.43 -43.30
N LYS A 308 6.19 -8.32 -44.05
CA LYS A 308 6.15 -8.35 -45.52
C LYS A 308 7.52 -8.52 -46.17
N GLN A 309 8.59 -8.02 -45.56
CA GLN A 309 9.94 -8.16 -46.09
C GLN A 309 10.42 -9.61 -46.01
N VAL A 310 10.14 -10.30 -44.90
CA VAL A 310 10.50 -11.71 -44.72
C VAL A 310 9.84 -12.62 -45.78
N ILE A 311 8.58 -12.34 -46.14
CA ILE A 311 7.86 -13.11 -47.16
C ILE A 311 8.47 -12.89 -48.55
N HIS A 312 8.93 -11.69 -48.87
CA HIS A 312 9.49 -11.36 -50.18
C HIS A 312 10.89 -11.95 -50.39
N GLU A 313 11.69 -12.06 -49.32
CA GLU A 313 13.02 -12.70 -49.37
C GLU A 313 12.92 -14.23 -49.52
N GLU A 314 11.94 -14.88 -48.91
CA GLU A 314 11.67 -16.32 -49.09
C GLU A 314 11.21 -16.65 -50.53
N GLU A 315 10.39 -15.78 -51.14
CA GLU A 315 9.88 -15.98 -52.50
C GLU A 315 10.98 -15.80 -53.56
N GLU A 316 11.90 -14.85 -53.37
CA GLU A 316 13.07 -14.68 -54.25
C GLU A 316 14.10 -15.81 -54.10
N ALA A 317 14.32 -16.32 -52.88
CA ALA A 317 15.19 -17.46 -52.64
C ALA A 317 14.64 -18.74 -53.31
N PHE A 318 13.33 -18.96 -53.26
CA PHE A 318 12.68 -20.11 -53.90
C PHE A 318 12.74 -20.05 -55.45
N LEU A 319 12.58 -18.86 -56.04
CA LEU A 319 12.70 -18.68 -57.49
C LEU A 319 14.15 -18.83 -57.99
N ALA A 320 15.14 -18.43 -57.19
CA ALA A 320 16.56 -18.60 -57.53
C ALA A 320 17.00 -20.08 -57.54
N GLU A 321 16.37 -20.94 -56.75
CA GLU A 321 16.68 -22.37 -56.68
C GLU A 321 15.98 -23.17 -57.80
N SER A 322 14.82 -22.73 -58.28
CA SER A 322 14.11 -23.36 -59.41
C SER A 322 14.76 -23.17 -60.78
N ILE A 323 15.71 -22.23 -60.94
CA ILE A 323 16.40 -21.95 -62.22
C ILE A 323 17.70 -22.78 -62.37
N LYS A 324 18.13 -23.50 -61.32
CA LYS A 324 19.34 -24.37 -61.34
C LYS A 324 19.05 -25.86 -61.53
N GLY A 325 17.80 -26.24 -61.85
CA GLY A 325 17.40 -27.61 -62.20
C GLY A 325 17.48 -27.89 -63.69
#